data_AF-A0A7S2W457-F1
#
_entry.id   AF-A0A7S2W457-F1
#
_cell.length_a   1.000
_cell.length_b   1.000
_cell.length_c   1.000
_cell.angle_alpha   90.00
_cell.angle_beta   90.00
_cell.angle_gamma   90.00
#
_symmetry.space_group_name_H-M   'P 1'
#
loop_
_entity.id
_entity.type
_entity.pdbx_description
1 polymer ?
#
loop_
_entity_poly.entity_id
_entity_poly.type
_entity_poly.pdbx_seq_one_letter_code
_entity_poly.pdbx_strand_id
1 'polypeptide(L)'
;AAVELGNQRLRDGGYAQLQGRRVAVLSNPTGVFQDSLLHIVDAMHADPKVNLVAVLSPEHGFRGDHQAETGDPPVYWDEATGLPVYSAYKLSPEVLAAVFRREGIDCVVVDMQDAGVRLYTFIWTMWEVMQAASLLQQEQASPLGMRFIVTDRPNPLGGQLVEGPVVNVSCCASGYGYLPIPHLHGMTIGELALLFNTYLSPKLSDLEVVEMSGWDRSMQWDATGLAWVPPSPNLPTLESTLAYGATVFIEATTVAEGRGTTTPFTLFGAPFINSSRLEAALVAGAAFPPSS
;
A
#
# COMPACT_ATOMS: atom_id res chain seq x y z
N ALA A 1 -13.92 18.04 -11.18
CA ALA A 1 -14.01 17.95 -9.71
C ALA A 1 -12.91 17.01 -9.26
N ALA A 2 -12.33 17.21 -8.08
CA ALA A 2 -11.34 16.27 -7.56
C ALA A 2 -11.99 14.89 -7.36
N VAL A 3 -11.19 13.84 -7.51
CA VAL A 3 -11.59 12.47 -7.18
C VAL A 3 -11.95 12.40 -5.70
N GLU A 4 -13.05 11.74 -5.39
CA GLU A 4 -13.45 11.44 -4.01
C GLU A 4 -12.93 10.05 -3.64
N LEU A 5 -12.13 9.97 -2.57
CA LEU A 5 -11.51 8.74 -2.12
C LEU A 5 -12.49 7.80 -1.41
N GLY A 6 -12.18 6.51 -1.39
CA GLY A 6 -12.99 5.53 -0.67
C GLY A 6 -13.11 5.83 0.83
N ASN A 7 -12.09 6.42 1.45
CA ASN A 7 -12.12 6.73 2.88
C ASN A 7 -13.09 7.89 3.18
N GLN A 8 -13.15 8.90 2.32
CA GLN A 8 -14.13 10.00 2.41
C GLN A 8 -15.54 9.43 2.31
N ARG A 9 -15.79 8.54 1.34
CA ARG A 9 -17.11 7.91 1.19
C ARG A 9 -17.50 7.02 2.37
N LEU A 10 -16.54 6.29 2.94
CA LEU A 10 -16.75 5.50 4.16
C LEU A 10 -17.14 6.38 5.35
N ARG A 11 -16.44 7.52 5.54
CA ARG A 11 -16.74 8.51 6.57
C ARG A 11 -18.09 9.18 6.34
N ASP A 12 -18.39 9.60 5.13
CA ASP A 12 -19.61 10.34 4.78
C ASP A 12 -20.85 9.42 4.79
N GLY A 13 -20.65 8.12 4.58
CA GLY A 13 -21.63 7.07 4.88
C GLY A 13 -21.83 6.80 6.38
N GLY A 14 -21.15 7.56 7.26
CA GLY A 14 -21.27 7.47 8.71
C GLY A 14 -20.70 6.18 9.30
N TYR A 15 -19.74 5.55 8.63
CA TYR A 15 -19.12 4.29 9.04
C TYR A 15 -20.15 3.15 9.24
N ALA A 16 -21.25 3.16 8.50
CA ALA A 16 -22.34 2.20 8.68
C ALA A 16 -21.87 0.74 8.59
N GLN A 17 -20.89 0.45 7.73
CA GLN A 17 -20.32 -0.89 7.53
C GLN A 17 -19.46 -1.39 8.71
N LEU A 18 -19.10 -0.51 9.65
CA LEU A 18 -18.25 -0.82 10.81
C LEU A 18 -19.04 -1.02 12.10
N GLN A 19 -20.36 -0.81 12.09
CA GLN A 19 -21.19 -0.82 13.29
C GLN A 19 -21.13 -2.16 14.03
N GLY A 20 -20.85 -2.09 15.35
CA GLY A 20 -20.75 -3.26 16.22
C GLY A 20 -19.51 -4.14 16.01
N ARG A 21 -18.60 -3.75 15.11
CA ARG A 21 -17.35 -4.48 14.82
C ARG A 21 -16.20 -3.98 15.66
N ARG A 22 -15.23 -4.85 15.92
CA ARG A 22 -13.92 -4.49 16.49
C ARG A 22 -12.94 -4.31 15.34
N VAL A 23 -12.64 -3.05 15.05
CA VAL A 23 -11.97 -2.65 13.82
C VAL A 23 -10.47 -2.55 14.04
N ALA A 24 -9.68 -3.08 13.12
CA ALA A 24 -8.29 -2.69 12.93
C ALA A 24 -8.12 -1.98 11.59
N VAL A 25 -7.20 -1.03 11.54
CA VAL A 25 -6.90 -0.28 10.31
C VAL A 25 -5.47 -0.61 9.85
N LEU A 26 -5.32 -1.15 8.64
CA LEU A 26 -4.05 -1.23 7.93
C LEU A 26 -3.84 0.08 7.17
N SER A 27 -2.90 0.89 7.63
CA SER A 27 -2.68 2.22 7.06
C SER A 27 -1.25 2.70 7.24
N ASN A 28 -0.93 3.81 6.58
CA ASN A 28 0.36 4.48 6.61
C ASN A 28 0.15 6.01 6.53
N PRO A 29 1.21 6.85 6.47
CA PRO A 29 1.05 8.30 6.47
C PRO A 29 0.13 8.86 5.39
N THR A 30 -0.10 8.11 4.30
CA THR A 30 -0.97 8.52 3.20
C THR A 30 -2.45 8.28 3.44
N GLY A 31 -2.79 7.56 4.52
CA GLY A 31 -4.13 7.24 4.99
C GLY A 31 -4.89 8.45 5.53
N VAL A 32 -4.85 9.57 4.81
CA VAL A 32 -5.47 10.84 5.20
C VAL A 32 -6.69 11.16 4.35
N PHE A 33 -7.58 12.00 4.88
CA PHE A 33 -8.66 12.61 4.11
C PHE A 33 -8.13 13.83 3.34
N GLN A 34 -8.47 13.94 2.06
CA GLN A 34 -7.94 14.99 1.17
C GLN A 34 -8.48 16.40 1.47
N ASP A 35 -9.55 16.50 2.26
CA ASP A 35 -10.15 17.77 2.67
C ASP A 35 -9.48 18.42 3.91
N SER A 36 -8.74 17.64 4.70
CA SER A 36 -8.25 18.06 6.01
C SER A 36 -6.83 17.58 6.32
N LEU A 37 -6.33 16.60 5.56
CA LEU A 37 -5.13 15.83 5.83
C LEU A 37 -5.14 15.14 7.21
N LEU A 38 -6.33 15.00 7.82
CA LEU A 38 -6.50 14.21 9.04
C LEU A 38 -6.31 12.74 8.71
N HIS A 39 -5.54 12.02 9.51
CA HIS A 39 -5.32 10.60 9.33
C HIS A 39 -6.60 9.80 9.69
N ILE A 40 -6.89 8.75 8.93
CA ILE A 40 -8.09 7.92 9.08
C ILE A 40 -8.18 7.31 10.47
N VAL A 41 -7.05 6.87 11.04
CA VAL A 41 -6.97 6.35 12.42
C VAL A 41 -7.44 7.40 13.43
N ASP A 42 -7.01 8.66 13.29
CA ASP A 42 -7.40 9.72 14.23
C ASP A 42 -8.90 10.03 14.12
N ALA A 43 -9.42 10.10 12.89
CA ALA A 43 -10.85 10.34 12.67
C ALA A 43 -11.72 9.21 13.19
N MET A 44 -11.34 7.95 12.92
CA MET A 44 -12.07 6.77 13.36
C MET A 44 -11.97 6.56 14.87
N HIS A 45 -10.81 6.84 15.48
CA HIS A 45 -10.64 6.75 16.93
C HIS A 45 -11.51 7.78 17.68
N ALA A 46 -11.66 8.98 17.11
CA ALA A 46 -12.48 10.04 17.70
C ALA A 46 -13.99 9.84 17.50
N ASP A 47 -14.42 9.00 16.54
CA ASP A 47 -15.84 8.80 16.25
C ASP A 47 -16.43 7.66 17.10
N PRO A 48 -17.42 7.93 17.97
CA PRO A 48 -18.03 6.91 18.85
C PRO A 48 -18.77 5.79 18.09
N LYS A 49 -19.01 5.95 16.78
CA LYS A 49 -19.59 4.91 15.92
C LYS A 49 -18.61 3.81 15.56
N VAL A 50 -17.31 4.05 15.75
CA VAL A 50 -16.26 3.12 15.39
C VAL A 50 -15.57 2.62 16.65
N ASN A 51 -15.53 1.30 16.81
CA ASN A 51 -14.75 0.67 17.86
C ASN A 51 -13.40 0.23 17.28
N LEU A 52 -12.49 1.20 17.14
CA LEU A 52 -11.14 0.98 16.65
C LEU A 52 -10.26 0.42 17.79
N VAL A 53 -9.67 -0.76 17.58
CA VAL A 53 -8.95 -1.49 18.65
C VAL A 53 -7.47 -1.66 18.38
N ALA A 54 -7.02 -1.54 17.13
CA ALA A 54 -5.62 -1.68 16.77
C ALA A 54 -5.30 -1.01 15.43
N VAL A 55 -4.01 -0.74 15.21
CA VAL A 55 -3.46 -0.33 13.91
C VAL A 55 -2.51 -1.41 13.42
N LEU A 56 -2.56 -1.70 12.12
CA LEU A 56 -1.59 -2.52 11.42
C LEU A 56 -0.74 -1.57 10.55
N SER A 57 0.58 -1.63 10.69
CA SER A 57 1.49 -0.78 9.94
C SER A 57 2.22 -1.60 8.87
N PRO A 58 2.32 -1.13 7.61
CA PRO A 58 3.10 -1.78 6.58
C PRO A 58 4.58 -1.44 6.74
N GLU A 59 5.38 -1.62 5.69
CA GLU A 59 6.74 -1.10 5.64
C GLU A 59 6.76 0.41 5.92
N HIS A 60 7.78 0.89 6.65
CA HIS A 60 7.95 2.29 7.09
C HIS A 60 7.02 2.79 8.21
N GLY A 61 6.25 1.90 8.84
CA GLY A 61 5.37 2.28 9.95
C GLY A 61 4.14 3.06 9.47
N PHE A 62 3.26 3.47 10.41
CA PHE A 62 2.04 4.17 10.03
C PHE A 62 2.04 5.69 10.21
N ARG A 63 2.84 6.23 11.14
CA ARG A 63 3.05 7.68 11.29
C ARG A 63 4.19 8.24 10.43
N GLY A 64 4.99 7.36 9.80
CA GLY A 64 6.13 7.76 8.99
C GLY A 64 7.36 8.14 9.81
N ASP A 65 7.33 7.88 11.12
CA ASP A 65 8.39 8.19 12.07
C ASP A 65 9.52 7.13 12.08
N HIS A 66 9.43 6.11 11.22
CA HIS A 66 10.35 4.99 11.18
C HIS A 66 10.96 4.75 9.79
N GLN A 67 12.28 4.56 9.75
CA GLN A 67 12.97 4.12 8.53
C GLN A 67 12.84 2.59 8.39
N ALA A 68 12.72 2.08 7.16
CA ALA A 68 12.61 0.62 6.92
C ALA A 68 13.80 -0.18 7.46
N GLU A 69 14.96 0.46 7.59
CA GLU A 69 16.21 -0.18 7.99
C GLU A 69 16.38 -0.31 9.51
N THR A 70 15.59 0.42 10.31
CA THR A 70 15.70 0.38 11.78
C THR A 70 14.85 -0.69 12.46
N GLY A 71 13.88 -1.27 11.75
CA GLY A 71 12.98 -2.30 12.26
C GLY A 71 12.08 -1.80 13.37
N ASP A 72 10.80 -1.59 13.08
CA ASP A 72 9.82 -1.27 14.12
C ASP A 72 9.80 -2.38 15.17
N PRO A 73 9.62 -2.05 16.47
CA PRO A 73 9.30 -3.07 17.44
C PRO A 73 8.04 -3.82 16.97
N PRO A 74 7.94 -5.14 17.18
CA PRO A 74 6.80 -5.93 16.71
C PRO A 74 5.44 -5.37 17.14
N VAL A 75 5.41 -4.65 18.28
CA VAL A 75 4.29 -3.85 18.76
C VAL A 75 4.78 -2.60 19.47
N TYR A 76 4.07 -1.49 19.31
CA TYR A 76 4.17 -0.29 20.12
C TYR A 76 2.79 0.35 20.34
N TRP A 77 2.74 1.48 21.03
CA TRP A 77 1.49 2.22 21.29
C TRP A 77 1.58 3.58 20.62
N ASP A 78 0.54 3.95 19.86
CA ASP A 78 0.43 5.27 19.26
C ASP A 78 0.22 6.33 20.35
N GLU A 79 1.07 7.36 20.37
CA GLU A 79 1.00 8.40 21.42
C GLU A 79 -0.30 9.21 21.36
N ALA A 80 -0.86 9.42 20.15
CA ALA A 80 -2.04 10.25 19.95
C ALA A 80 -3.34 9.53 20.38
N THR A 81 -3.48 8.25 20.05
CA THR A 81 -4.72 7.47 20.29
C THR A 81 -4.60 6.46 21.43
N GLY A 82 -3.38 6.13 21.88
CA GLY A 82 -3.13 5.05 22.84
C GLY A 82 -3.41 3.65 22.29
N LEU A 83 -3.70 3.50 20.99
CA LEU A 83 -3.96 2.22 20.35
C LEU A 83 -2.68 1.39 20.22
N PRO A 84 -2.76 0.07 20.35
CA PRO A 84 -1.64 -0.80 19.98
C PRO A 84 -1.46 -0.79 18.47
N VAL A 85 -0.21 -0.72 18.05
CA VAL A 85 0.24 -0.71 16.66
C VAL A 85 1.10 -1.94 16.43
N TYR A 86 0.69 -2.78 15.48
CA TYR A 86 1.43 -3.98 15.11
C TYR A 86 2.12 -3.75 13.76
N SER A 87 3.40 -4.08 13.68
CA SER A 87 4.04 -4.20 12.37
C SER A 87 3.45 -5.39 11.64
N ALA A 88 2.89 -5.18 10.45
CA ALA A 88 2.38 -6.23 9.58
C ALA A 88 3.39 -6.57 8.46
N TYR A 89 4.52 -5.88 8.41
CA TYR A 89 5.53 -6.06 7.38
C TYR A 89 6.27 -7.40 7.53
N LYS A 90 6.21 -8.23 6.49
CA LYS A 90 6.89 -9.55 6.43
C LYS A 90 6.49 -10.49 7.58
N LEU A 91 5.27 -10.34 8.11
CA LEU A 91 4.72 -11.28 9.08
C LEU A 91 3.93 -12.38 8.37
N SER A 92 4.07 -13.61 8.86
CA SER A 92 3.28 -14.70 8.32
C SER A 92 1.79 -14.51 8.64
N PRO A 93 0.87 -15.03 7.79
CA PRO A 93 -0.56 -14.96 8.05
C PRO A 93 -0.98 -15.53 9.41
N GLU A 94 -0.28 -16.53 9.94
CA GLU A 94 -0.57 -17.14 11.24
C GLU A 94 -0.25 -16.20 12.41
N VAL A 95 0.84 -15.44 12.30
CA VAL A 95 1.22 -14.43 13.30
C VAL A 95 0.20 -13.30 13.31
N LEU A 96 -0.19 -12.81 12.12
CA LEU A 96 -1.25 -11.81 11.97
C LEU A 96 -2.60 -12.31 12.51
N ALA A 97 -2.97 -13.56 12.23
CA ALA A 97 -4.18 -14.17 12.79
C ALA A 97 -4.13 -14.26 14.33
N ALA A 98 -2.95 -14.50 14.92
CA ALA A 98 -2.79 -14.47 16.38
C ALA A 98 -2.97 -13.07 16.97
N VAL A 99 -2.49 -12.02 16.28
CA VAL A 99 -2.76 -10.62 16.64
C VAL A 99 -4.27 -10.36 16.62
N PHE A 100 -4.96 -10.80 15.56
CA PHE A 100 -6.39 -10.58 15.41
C PHE A 100 -7.20 -11.27 16.51
N ARG A 101 -6.84 -12.52 16.88
CA ARG A 101 -7.46 -13.21 18.03
C ARG A 101 -7.22 -12.46 19.34
N ARG A 102 -5.99 -12.01 19.60
CA ARG A 102 -5.62 -11.33 20.85
C ARG A 102 -6.42 -10.03 21.02
N GLU A 103 -6.52 -9.23 19.97
CA GLU A 103 -7.25 -7.96 19.99
C GLU A 103 -8.75 -8.13 19.74
N GLY A 104 -9.21 -9.34 19.43
CA GLY A 104 -10.59 -9.63 19.04
C GLY A 104 -11.02 -8.88 17.79
N ILE A 105 -10.12 -8.69 16.82
CA ILE A 105 -10.41 -8.00 15.55
C ILE A 105 -11.34 -8.88 14.71
N ASP A 106 -12.46 -8.31 14.28
CA ASP A 106 -13.41 -8.96 13.38
C ASP A 106 -13.72 -8.13 12.11
N CYS A 107 -13.13 -6.93 12.02
CA CYS A 107 -13.16 -6.11 10.82
C CYS A 107 -11.79 -5.48 10.57
N VAL A 108 -11.28 -5.63 9.35
CA VAL A 108 -10.07 -4.93 8.89
C VAL A 108 -10.46 -3.90 7.85
N VAL A 109 -10.00 -2.67 8.03
CA VAL A 109 -10.08 -1.60 7.02
C VAL A 109 -8.68 -1.34 6.47
N VAL A 110 -8.53 -1.36 5.14
CA VAL A 110 -7.28 -1.02 4.45
C VAL A 110 -7.42 0.37 3.84
N ASP A 111 -6.59 1.32 4.27
CA ASP A 111 -6.51 2.67 3.71
C ASP A 111 -5.06 3.13 3.58
N MET A 112 -4.47 2.95 2.39
CA MET A 112 -3.11 3.37 2.09
C MET A 112 -2.90 3.56 0.59
N GLN A 113 -2.07 4.53 0.22
CA GLN A 113 -1.68 4.83 -1.14
C GLN A 113 -0.56 3.90 -1.60
N ASP A 114 -0.83 3.13 -2.67
CA ASP A 114 0.14 2.31 -3.37
C ASP A 114 0.88 3.08 -4.48
N ALA A 115 1.97 2.52 -4.99
CA ALA A 115 2.79 3.09 -6.07
C ALA A 115 2.39 2.62 -7.49
N GLY A 116 1.48 1.66 -7.64
CA GLY A 116 1.08 1.10 -8.94
C GLY A 116 2.07 0.11 -9.54
N VAL A 117 3.00 -0.40 -8.72
CA VAL A 117 4.14 -1.22 -9.13
C VAL A 117 4.21 -2.45 -8.24
N ARG A 118 4.29 -3.63 -8.85
CA ARG A 118 4.28 -4.92 -8.15
C ARG A 118 5.33 -5.03 -7.05
N LEU A 119 6.51 -4.47 -7.26
CA LEU A 119 7.62 -4.57 -6.30
C LEU A 119 7.41 -3.69 -5.06
N TYR A 120 6.41 -2.80 -5.07
CA TYR A 120 6.04 -2.01 -3.90
C TYR A 120 5.25 -2.86 -2.91
N THR A 121 5.68 -2.89 -1.65
CA THR A 121 5.33 -3.96 -0.70
C THR A 121 3.94 -3.84 -0.07
N PHE A 122 3.30 -2.67 -0.13
CA PHE A 122 2.02 -2.42 0.56
C PHE A 122 0.91 -3.36 0.11
N ILE A 123 0.80 -3.64 -1.19
CA ILE A 123 -0.18 -4.60 -1.71
C ILE A 123 0.08 -6.02 -1.19
N TRP A 124 1.34 -6.36 -0.91
CA TRP A 124 1.70 -7.68 -0.36
C TRP A 124 1.44 -7.77 1.14
N THR A 125 1.60 -6.67 1.89
CA THR A 125 1.11 -6.59 3.28
C THR A 125 -0.41 -6.77 3.32
N MET A 126 -1.16 -6.14 2.40
CA MET A 126 -2.61 -6.38 2.28
C MET A 126 -2.91 -7.86 1.99
N TRP A 127 -2.16 -8.50 1.08
CA TRP A 127 -2.31 -9.93 0.78
C TRP A 127 -2.11 -10.82 2.02
N GLU A 128 -1.07 -10.58 2.81
CA GLU A 128 -0.80 -11.33 4.05
C GLU A 128 -1.91 -11.13 5.10
N VAL A 129 -2.40 -9.90 5.23
CA VAL A 129 -3.53 -9.55 6.12
C VAL A 129 -4.85 -10.18 5.66
N MET A 130 -5.10 -10.25 4.35
CA MET A 130 -6.25 -10.97 3.80
C MET A 130 -6.18 -12.48 4.07
N GLN A 131 -5.00 -13.09 3.95
CA GLN A 131 -4.79 -14.50 4.31
C GLN A 131 -5.07 -14.74 5.80
N ALA A 132 -4.60 -13.85 6.69
CA ALA A 132 -4.89 -13.94 8.12
C ALA A 132 -6.39 -13.87 8.42
N ALA A 133 -7.12 -12.97 7.77
CA ALA A 133 -8.58 -12.88 7.88
C ALA A 133 -9.28 -14.14 7.35
N SER A 134 -8.79 -14.72 6.24
CA SER A 134 -9.34 -15.97 5.69
C SER A 134 -9.16 -17.16 6.63
N LEU A 135 -7.99 -17.29 7.27
CA LEU A 135 -7.73 -18.32 8.30
C LEU A 135 -8.73 -18.21 9.45
N LEU A 136 -8.95 -17.00 9.99
CA LEU A 136 -9.90 -16.79 11.08
C LEU A 136 -11.36 -16.99 10.68
N GLN A 137 -11.71 -16.68 9.44
CA GLN A 137 -13.02 -16.99 8.89
C GLN A 137 -13.26 -18.50 8.87
N GLN A 138 -12.29 -19.30 8.42
CA GLN A 138 -12.38 -20.76 8.42
C GLN A 138 -12.54 -21.33 9.83
N GLU A 139 -11.86 -20.73 10.81
CA GLU A 139 -11.94 -21.10 12.23
C GLU A 139 -13.24 -20.63 12.91
N GLN A 140 -14.05 -19.80 12.25
CA GLN A 140 -15.21 -19.13 12.85
C GLN A 140 -14.84 -18.36 14.14
N ALA A 141 -13.68 -17.71 14.12
CA ALA A 141 -13.10 -17.07 15.30
C ALA A 141 -13.91 -15.85 15.80
N SER A 142 -14.79 -15.29 14.97
CA SER A 142 -15.73 -14.23 15.34
C SER A 142 -17.18 -14.67 15.09
N PRO A 143 -18.12 -14.44 16.04
CA PRO A 143 -19.53 -14.74 15.84
C PRO A 143 -20.19 -13.88 14.76
N LEU A 144 -19.60 -12.72 14.43
CA LEU A 144 -20.07 -11.85 13.34
C LEU A 144 -19.40 -12.18 11.99
N GLY A 145 -18.49 -13.16 11.96
CA GLY A 145 -17.62 -13.45 10.81
C GLY A 145 -16.53 -12.39 10.61
N MET A 146 -15.54 -12.69 9.78
CA MET A 146 -14.51 -11.71 9.41
C MET A 146 -15.04 -10.80 8.30
N ARG A 147 -14.96 -9.48 8.50
CA ARG A 147 -15.22 -8.46 7.47
C ARG A 147 -13.93 -7.81 7.02
N PHE A 148 -13.77 -7.59 5.73
CA PHE A 148 -12.60 -6.94 5.14
C PHE A 148 -13.05 -5.81 4.22
N ILE A 149 -12.60 -4.59 4.51
CA ILE A 149 -13.00 -3.39 3.77
C ILE A 149 -11.74 -2.73 3.20
N VAL A 150 -11.76 -2.41 1.91
CA VAL A 150 -10.69 -1.64 1.27
C VAL A 150 -11.27 -0.29 0.84
N THR A 151 -10.76 0.80 1.40
CA THR A 151 -11.12 2.14 0.93
C THR A 151 -10.25 2.48 -0.27
N ASP A 152 -10.86 2.47 -1.45
CA ASP A 152 -10.09 2.48 -2.69
C ASP A 152 -9.39 3.83 -2.93
N ARG A 153 -8.25 3.76 -3.62
CA ARG A 153 -7.37 4.89 -3.94
C ARG A 153 -6.83 4.79 -5.37
N PRO A 154 -6.53 5.91 -6.04
CA PRO A 154 -6.04 5.89 -7.41
C PRO A 154 -4.72 5.12 -7.53
N ASN A 155 -4.57 4.36 -8.61
CA ASN A 155 -3.23 3.96 -9.04
C ASN A 155 -2.52 5.22 -9.57
N PRO A 156 -1.37 5.64 -9.02
CA PRO A 156 -0.74 6.90 -9.41
C PRO A 156 -0.24 6.90 -10.86
N LEU A 157 -0.01 5.72 -11.45
CA LEU A 157 0.38 5.52 -12.85
C LEU A 157 -0.84 5.41 -13.80
N GLY A 158 -2.05 5.49 -13.25
CA GLY A 158 -3.31 5.25 -13.95
C GLY A 158 -3.67 3.77 -14.07
N GLY A 159 -4.85 3.50 -14.62
CA GLY A 159 -5.40 2.17 -14.83
C GLY A 159 -5.19 1.60 -16.24
N GLN A 160 -4.52 2.30 -17.13
CA GLN A 160 -4.31 1.85 -18.52
C GLN A 160 -2.93 1.23 -18.76
N LEU A 161 -1.94 1.60 -17.97
CA LEU A 161 -0.57 1.12 -18.13
C LEU A 161 -0.42 -0.26 -17.50
N VAL A 162 -0.28 -1.29 -18.35
CA VAL A 162 -0.03 -2.68 -17.95
C VAL A 162 1.20 -3.18 -18.69
N GLU A 163 2.33 -3.26 -18.00
CA GLU A 163 3.62 -3.53 -18.63
C GLU A 163 4.57 -4.36 -17.74
N GLY A 164 5.59 -4.91 -18.39
CA GLY A 164 6.65 -5.69 -17.75
C GLY A 164 6.30 -7.16 -17.47
N PRO A 165 7.27 -7.94 -17.01
CA PRO A 165 7.10 -9.39 -16.86
C PRO A 165 6.12 -9.71 -15.74
N VAL A 166 5.29 -10.74 -15.94
CA VAL A 166 4.51 -11.37 -14.86
C VAL A 166 5.44 -12.24 -14.02
N VAL A 167 5.31 -12.19 -12.69
CA VAL A 167 6.16 -12.99 -11.79
C VAL A 167 5.89 -14.48 -11.96
N ASN A 168 6.97 -15.27 -12.07
CA ASN A 168 6.87 -16.73 -12.04
C ASN A 168 6.82 -17.22 -10.58
N VAL A 169 5.62 -17.45 -10.07
CA VAL A 169 5.40 -17.85 -8.68
C VAL A 169 6.06 -19.19 -8.30
N SER A 170 6.39 -20.06 -9.26
CA SER A 170 7.03 -21.36 -8.97
C SER A 170 8.49 -21.26 -8.50
N CYS A 171 9.21 -20.20 -8.90
CA CYS A 171 10.62 -19.99 -8.56
C CYS A 171 10.87 -18.73 -7.74
N CYS A 172 9.97 -17.76 -7.90
CA CYS A 172 10.31 -16.36 -7.70
C CYS A 172 9.26 -15.65 -6.83
N ALA A 173 8.34 -16.43 -6.24
CA ALA A 173 7.42 -15.93 -5.23
C ALA A 173 8.20 -15.45 -3.99
N SER A 174 7.96 -14.20 -3.59
CA SER A 174 8.62 -13.55 -2.45
C SER A 174 7.76 -12.39 -1.94
N GLY A 175 8.23 -11.68 -0.91
CA GLY A 175 7.60 -10.47 -0.38
C GLY A 175 7.48 -9.29 -1.36
N TYR A 176 8.01 -9.43 -2.58
CA TYR A 176 7.89 -8.46 -3.67
C TYR A 176 7.03 -8.97 -4.84
N GLY A 177 6.37 -10.12 -4.68
CA GLY A 177 5.66 -10.79 -5.77
C GLY A 177 5.09 -12.15 -5.37
N TYR A 178 3.96 -12.21 -4.66
CA TYR A 178 3.35 -13.49 -4.29
C TYR A 178 2.43 -14.09 -5.36
N LEU A 179 1.79 -13.25 -6.16
CA LEU A 179 0.77 -13.62 -7.13
C LEU A 179 1.15 -13.19 -8.56
N PRO A 180 0.68 -13.90 -9.61
CA PRO A 180 1.11 -13.68 -10.98
C PRO A 180 0.48 -12.42 -11.59
N ILE A 181 0.92 -11.25 -11.14
CA ILE A 181 0.57 -9.94 -11.70
C ILE A 181 1.77 -9.33 -12.47
N PRO A 182 1.52 -8.52 -13.52
CA PRO A 182 2.58 -7.82 -14.24
C PRO A 182 3.27 -6.78 -13.34
N HIS A 183 4.42 -6.27 -13.79
CA HIS A 183 5.22 -5.31 -13.01
C HIS A 183 4.47 -4.00 -12.79
N LEU A 184 3.97 -3.39 -13.86
CA LEU A 184 2.97 -2.33 -13.79
C LEU A 184 1.62 -3.01 -13.97
N HIS A 185 0.82 -3.06 -12.91
CA HIS A 185 -0.41 -3.86 -12.90
C HIS A 185 -1.65 -3.09 -13.38
N GLY A 186 -1.61 -1.75 -13.39
CA GLY A 186 -2.71 -0.91 -13.83
C GLY A 186 -4.00 -1.12 -13.03
N MET A 187 -3.91 -1.58 -11.78
CA MET A 187 -5.07 -1.82 -10.91
C MET A 187 -5.03 -0.90 -9.71
N THR A 188 -6.19 -0.49 -9.20
CA THR A 188 -6.30 0.16 -7.88
C THR A 188 -6.07 -0.85 -6.76
N ILE A 189 -5.89 -0.37 -5.53
CA ILE A 189 -5.74 -1.26 -4.36
C ILE A 189 -7.03 -2.06 -4.10
N GLY A 190 -8.20 -1.48 -4.36
CA GLY A 190 -9.49 -2.18 -4.30
C GLY A 190 -9.63 -3.25 -5.38
N GLU A 191 -9.30 -2.95 -6.63
CA GLU A 191 -9.28 -3.93 -7.72
C GLU A 191 -8.31 -5.09 -7.42
N LEU A 192 -7.13 -4.79 -6.87
CA LEU A 192 -6.17 -5.80 -6.42
C LEU A 192 -6.74 -6.67 -5.30
N ALA A 193 -7.44 -6.09 -4.31
CA ALA A 193 -8.05 -6.88 -3.24
C ALA A 193 -9.09 -7.87 -3.79
N LEU A 194 -9.90 -7.46 -4.76
CA LEU A 194 -10.84 -8.36 -5.44
C LEU A 194 -10.11 -9.48 -6.19
N LEU A 195 -9.04 -9.17 -6.91
CA LEU A 195 -8.19 -10.16 -7.57
C LEU A 195 -7.56 -11.13 -6.57
N PHE A 196 -6.96 -10.62 -5.51
CA PHE A 196 -6.32 -11.41 -4.46
C PHE A 196 -7.30 -12.36 -3.79
N ASN A 197 -8.54 -11.92 -3.55
CA ASN A 197 -9.59 -12.79 -3.01
C ASN A 197 -9.88 -14.00 -3.92
N THR A 198 -9.61 -13.93 -5.23
CA THR A 198 -9.75 -15.09 -6.12
C THR A 198 -8.71 -16.19 -5.87
N TYR A 199 -7.56 -15.84 -5.29
CA TYR A 199 -6.47 -16.75 -4.94
C TYR A 199 -6.56 -17.29 -3.50
N LEU A 200 -7.44 -16.72 -2.66
CA LEU A 200 -7.65 -17.21 -1.30
C LEU A 200 -8.45 -18.51 -1.28
N SER A 201 -8.10 -19.39 -0.34
CA SER A 201 -8.82 -20.64 -0.07
C SER A 201 -8.92 -20.87 1.44
N PRO A 202 -10.09 -20.59 2.05
CA PRO A 202 -11.32 -20.09 1.44
C PRO A 202 -11.21 -18.62 1.03
N LYS A 203 -12.06 -18.18 0.10
CA LYS A 203 -12.25 -16.76 -0.17
C LYS A 203 -12.84 -16.06 1.06
N LEU A 204 -12.50 -14.79 1.26
CA LEU A 204 -13.21 -13.92 2.19
C LEU A 204 -14.65 -13.79 1.69
N SER A 205 -15.61 -14.17 2.53
CA SER A 205 -17.04 -14.12 2.19
C SER A 205 -17.61 -12.71 2.32
N ASP A 206 -16.95 -11.84 3.08
CA ASP A 206 -17.37 -10.47 3.35
C ASP A 206 -16.20 -9.50 3.07
N LEU A 207 -15.83 -9.43 1.79
CA LEU A 207 -14.91 -8.42 1.25
C LEU A 207 -15.72 -7.31 0.57
N GLU A 208 -15.51 -6.08 1.00
CA GLU A 208 -16.09 -4.87 0.41
C GLU A 208 -14.98 -3.93 -0.08
N VAL A 209 -15.15 -3.38 -1.27
CA VAL A 209 -14.36 -2.23 -1.74
C VAL A 209 -15.25 -1.01 -1.67
N VAL A 210 -14.85 0.00 -0.91
CA VAL A 210 -15.49 1.32 -0.93
C VAL A 210 -14.90 2.07 -2.11
N GLU A 211 -15.59 1.98 -3.25
CA GLU A 211 -15.15 2.54 -4.52
C GLU A 211 -15.04 4.08 -4.47
N MET A 212 -14.01 4.62 -5.11
CA MET A 212 -13.88 6.06 -5.35
C MET A 212 -15.04 6.62 -6.18
N SER A 213 -15.17 7.94 -6.21
CA SER A 213 -16.03 8.63 -7.20
C SER A 213 -15.20 9.59 -8.05
N GLY A 214 -15.51 9.65 -9.35
CA GLY A 214 -14.86 10.57 -10.29
C GLY A 214 -13.49 10.14 -10.84
N TRP A 215 -12.91 9.03 -10.38
CA TRP A 215 -11.69 8.47 -11.00
C TRP A 215 -12.03 7.67 -12.26
N ASP A 216 -11.21 7.83 -13.31
CA ASP A 216 -11.25 7.00 -14.52
C ASP A 216 -9.86 6.40 -14.76
N ARG A 217 -9.80 5.24 -15.42
CA ARG A 217 -8.55 4.51 -15.67
C ARG A 217 -7.51 5.31 -16.47
N SER A 218 -7.92 6.30 -17.25
CA SER A 218 -7.01 7.20 -17.97
C SER A 218 -6.33 8.25 -17.07
N MET A 219 -6.82 8.46 -15.85
CA MET A 219 -6.27 9.45 -14.92
C MET A 219 -5.00 8.92 -14.25
N GLN A 220 -3.87 9.58 -14.54
CA GLN A 220 -2.70 9.59 -13.66
C GLN A 220 -2.94 10.52 -12.47
N TRP A 221 -2.04 10.50 -11.49
CA TRP A 221 -2.24 11.23 -10.23
C TRP A 221 -2.51 12.74 -10.42
N ASP A 222 -1.79 13.38 -11.35
CA ASP A 222 -1.92 14.81 -11.66
C ASP A 222 -3.33 15.21 -12.12
N ALA A 223 -4.05 14.31 -12.78
CA ALA A 223 -5.42 14.51 -13.23
C ALA A 223 -6.47 14.31 -12.12
N THR A 224 -6.11 13.73 -10.97
CA THR A 224 -7.06 13.42 -9.89
C THR A 224 -7.48 14.64 -9.07
N GLY A 225 -6.66 15.69 -9.05
CA GLY A 225 -6.85 16.86 -8.18
C GLY A 225 -6.54 16.59 -6.69
N LEU A 226 -5.91 15.47 -6.36
CA LEU A 226 -5.53 15.09 -4.99
C LEU A 226 -4.12 15.56 -4.63
N ALA A 227 -3.92 15.91 -3.37
CA ALA A 227 -2.59 16.20 -2.83
C ALA A 227 -1.76 14.90 -2.74
N TRP A 228 -0.51 14.96 -3.22
CA TRP A 228 0.43 13.86 -3.05
C TRP A 228 0.98 13.85 -1.63
N VAL A 229 0.67 12.79 -0.89
CA VAL A 229 1.31 12.48 0.39
C VAL A 229 2.33 11.36 0.11
N PRO A 230 3.63 11.58 0.37
CA PRO A 230 4.66 10.59 0.07
C PRO A 230 4.37 9.23 0.74
N PRO A 231 4.25 8.14 -0.02
CA PRO A 231 3.99 6.82 0.54
C PRO A 231 5.20 6.18 1.20
N SER A 232 6.41 6.64 0.88
CA SER A 232 7.66 6.24 1.56
C SER A 232 8.71 7.34 1.44
N PRO A 233 9.78 7.32 2.26
CA PRO A 233 10.83 8.33 2.22
C PRO A 233 11.51 8.48 0.85
N ASN A 234 11.55 7.41 0.06
CA ASN A 234 12.21 7.39 -1.25
C ASN A 234 11.24 7.59 -2.43
N LEU A 235 9.94 7.78 -2.17
CA LEU A 235 8.95 8.22 -3.17
C LEU A 235 8.37 9.59 -2.79
N PRO A 236 9.21 10.65 -2.63
CA PRO A 236 8.76 11.96 -2.19
C PRO A 236 7.87 12.69 -3.20
N THR A 237 7.95 12.34 -4.49
CA THR A 237 7.26 13.05 -5.58
C THR A 237 6.63 12.08 -6.59
N LEU A 238 5.65 12.57 -7.35
CA LEU A 238 5.06 11.81 -8.47
C LEU A 238 6.10 11.39 -9.50
N GLU A 239 7.07 12.26 -9.77
CA GLU A 239 8.20 11.95 -10.66
C GLU A 239 9.01 10.77 -10.15
N SER A 240 9.34 10.72 -8.84
CA SER A 240 10.04 9.58 -8.26
C SER A 240 9.21 8.30 -8.31
N THR A 241 7.87 8.38 -8.20
CA THR A 241 6.97 7.22 -8.35
C THR A 241 6.91 6.69 -9.78
N LEU A 242 6.84 7.59 -10.77
CA LEU A 242 6.92 7.22 -12.19
C LEU A 242 8.29 6.58 -12.49
N ALA A 243 9.37 7.20 -12.03
CA ALA A 243 10.72 6.71 -12.23
C ALA A 243 10.93 5.35 -11.54
N TYR A 244 10.40 5.16 -10.33
CA TYR A 244 10.43 3.88 -9.61
C TYR A 244 9.87 2.73 -10.45
N GLY A 245 8.75 2.94 -11.14
CA GLY A 245 8.17 1.95 -12.05
C GLY A 245 9.14 1.49 -13.15
N ALA A 246 10.04 2.37 -13.61
CA ALA A 246 11.03 2.07 -14.64
C ALA A 246 12.37 1.57 -14.07
N THR A 247 12.84 2.11 -12.95
CA THR A 247 14.23 1.98 -12.50
C THR A 247 14.43 1.11 -11.27
N VAL A 248 13.37 0.69 -10.56
CA VAL A 248 13.47 -0.13 -9.34
C VAL A 248 14.32 -1.40 -9.52
N PHE A 249 14.36 -1.99 -10.72
CA PHE A 249 15.18 -3.18 -10.98
C PHE A 249 16.69 -2.95 -10.76
N ILE A 250 17.15 -1.70 -10.76
CA ILE A 250 18.54 -1.33 -10.47
C ILE A 250 18.91 -1.71 -9.03
N GLU A 251 17.95 -1.76 -8.09
CA GLU A 251 18.16 -2.20 -6.70
C GLU A 251 18.72 -3.62 -6.60
N ALA A 252 18.48 -4.46 -7.62
CA ALA A 252 19.02 -5.82 -7.69
C ALA A 252 20.47 -5.87 -8.22
N THR A 253 21.13 -4.72 -8.37
CA THR A 253 22.49 -4.59 -8.90
C THR A 253 23.40 -3.86 -7.90
N THR A 254 24.65 -3.60 -8.27
CA THR A 254 25.60 -2.79 -7.48
C THR A 254 25.60 -1.31 -7.88
N VAL A 255 24.70 -0.90 -8.76
CA VAL A 255 24.52 0.48 -9.22
C VAL A 255 23.56 1.18 -8.26
N ALA A 256 23.87 2.41 -7.86
CA ALA A 256 22.98 3.20 -7.03
C ALA A 256 21.82 3.74 -7.87
N GLU A 257 20.58 3.61 -7.40
CA GLU A 257 19.35 4.15 -8.02
C GLU A 257 18.94 5.54 -7.48
N GLY A 258 19.90 6.31 -6.98
CA GLY A 258 19.66 7.69 -6.54
C GLY A 258 19.08 7.83 -5.12
N ARG A 259 18.81 6.74 -4.39
CA ARG A 259 18.53 6.81 -2.95
C ARG A 259 19.69 7.49 -2.21
N GLY A 260 19.36 8.29 -1.19
CA GLY A 260 20.33 9.15 -0.48
C GLY A 260 20.65 10.48 -1.18
N THR A 261 20.04 10.75 -2.34
CA THR A 261 20.07 12.06 -3.02
C THR A 261 18.74 12.79 -2.87
N THR A 262 18.62 13.99 -3.45
CA THR A 262 17.36 14.76 -3.47
C THR A 262 16.36 14.29 -4.52
N THR A 263 16.73 13.36 -5.40
CA THR A 263 15.88 12.91 -6.52
C THR A 263 15.98 11.38 -6.72
N PRO A 264 15.52 10.58 -5.73
CA PRO A 264 15.58 9.12 -5.79
C PRO A 264 14.88 8.56 -7.04
N PHE A 265 15.39 7.46 -7.57
CA PHE A 265 14.93 6.74 -8.78
C PHE A 265 15.03 7.47 -10.11
N THR A 266 15.15 8.81 -10.11
CA THR A 266 15.33 9.62 -11.33
C THR A 266 16.78 9.67 -11.81
N LEU A 267 17.72 9.17 -10.99
CA LEU A 267 19.14 9.10 -11.26
C LEU A 267 19.62 7.69 -11.01
N PHE A 268 20.62 7.23 -11.77
CA PHE A 268 21.36 6.03 -11.43
C PHE A 268 22.83 6.17 -11.81
N GLY A 269 23.71 5.50 -11.07
CA GLY A 269 25.14 5.61 -11.31
C GLY A 269 25.98 4.72 -10.40
N ALA A 270 27.23 4.52 -10.81
CA ALA A 270 28.23 3.83 -10.01
C ALA A 270 29.63 4.34 -10.36
N PRO A 271 30.62 4.25 -9.46
CA PRO A 271 31.98 4.73 -9.73
C PRO A 271 32.65 4.08 -10.95
N PHE A 272 32.20 2.89 -11.36
CA PHE A 272 32.72 2.17 -12.52
C PHE A 272 31.99 2.50 -13.84
N ILE A 273 30.94 3.34 -13.82
CA ILE A 273 30.20 3.74 -15.01
C ILE A 273 30.84 4.98 -15.63
N ASN A 274 31.13 4.91 -16.94
CA ASN A 274 31.51 6.08 -17.73
C ASN A 274 30.24 6.74 -18.28
N SER A 275 29.89 7.93 -17.76
CA SER A 275 28.63 8.63 -18.08
C SER A 275 28.49 8.94 -19.57
N SER A 276 29.54 9.45 -20.24
CA SER A 276 29.47 9.77 -21.67
C SER A 276 29.26 8.54 -22.55
N ARG A 277 29.86 7.40 -22.19
CA ARG A 277 29.63 6.12 -22.90
C ARG A 277 28.22 5.59 -22.66
N LEU A 278 27.72 5.72 -21.43
CA LEU A 278 26.35 5.33 -21.09
C LEU A 278 25.34 6.19 -21.86
N GLU A 279 25.49 7.51 -21.83
CA GLU A 279 24.64 8.46 -22.56
C GLU A 279 24.60 8.16 -24.06
N ALA A 280 25.76 7.88 -24.68
CA ALA A 280 25.82 7.51 -26.10
C ALA A 280 25.17 6.15 -26.42
N ALA A 281 25.03 5.27 -25.43
CA ALA A 281 24.42 3.94 -25.58
C ALA A 281 22.91 3.95 -25.29
N LEU A 282 22.38 4.99 -24.64
CA LEU A 282 20.95 5.13 -24.40
C LEU A 282 20.22 5.44 -25.72
N VAL A 283 19.08 4.77 -25.94
CA VAL A 283 18.25 4.96 -27.14
C VAL A 283 17.52 6.30 -27.06
N ALA A 284 17.35 6.96 -28.21
CA ALA A 284 16.59 8.20 -28.34
C ALA A 284 15.19 8.07 -27.70
N GLY A 285 14.91 8.88 -26.67
CA GLY A 285 13.66 8.88 -25.90
C GLY A 285 13.86 8.78 -24.39
N ALA A 286 14.99 8.24 -23.93
CA ALA A 286 15.42 8.28 -22.53
C ALA A 286 16.58 9.28 -22.38
N ALA A 287 16.32 10.46 -21.82
CA ALA A 287 17.35 11.45 -21.54
C ALA A 287 17.68 11.45 -20.05
N PHE A 288 18.82 10.89 -19.68
CA PHE A 288 19.43 11.08 -18.37
C PHE A 288 20.62 12.02 -18.56
N PRO A 289 20.44 13.35 -18.42
CA PRO A 289 21.55 14.26 -18.55
C PRO A 289 22.61 13.89 -17.50
N PRO A 290 23.91 13.86 -17.87
CA PRO A 290 24.96 13.51 -16.94
C PRO A 290 24.93 14.47 -15.73
N SER A 291 24.82 13.92 -14.53
CA SER A 291 25.07 14.69 -13.30
C SER A 291 26.59 14.88 -13.16
N SER A 292 27.01 16.14 -13.04
CA SER A 292 28.40 16.56 -12.85
C SER A 292 28.91 16.23 -11.46
#